data_AF-A0A962WG36-F1
#
_entry.id   AF-A0A962WG36-F1
#
_cell.length_a   1.000
_cell.length_b   1.000
_cell.length_c   1.000
_cell.angle_alpha   90.00
_cell.angle_beta   90.00
_cell.angle_gamma   90.00
#
_symmetry.space_group_name_H-M   'P 1'
#
loop_
_entity.id
_entity.type
_entity.pdbx_description
1 polymer ?
#
loop_
_entity_poly.entity_id
_entity_poly.type
_entity_poly.pdbx_seq_one_letter_code
_entity_poly.pdbx_strand_id
1 'polypeptide(L)'
;MNEPTLKLFISYSRADAAFADELVAGLEYDGRYQVTIDRHSIIEGEDWKARLGALIADADTIVFILSPASARSDICAWEVEEAHRLSKRILPALAAPVGSASVPVRLAALNYVRFDPLEDGRPRSFMAGLTALVRALNTDVAWLREHTRYQGLARSWDQAGRPDNRLLSGSDVATAKRWASERPKDAPEITALHLDYIRASEAVEAARANAERQRLAEVDAAQRARADALGQLEQATVAKLEASRRLVRRTVALAVVGILLVLALAGAMGLYARWQAKLAQTMEEAANKQDTLLRQLQSETERADQFIRLVDKNPAGRRAMEKICIEAVDVTHTLASTASESAYVESKSRFFELYYGPMYIVEIHQAKHSSGRSDIESSMVRFGRQLEALDLGDLPLPRTDLCRPAQEVRDACVAYLDVSARNPCE
;
A
#
# COMPACT_ATOMS: atom_id res chain seq x y z
N MET A 1 63.43 38.03 -14.40
CA MET A 1 63.10 37.79 -12.97
C MET A 1 64.19 38.48 -12.17
N ASN A 2 63.86 39.46 -11.33
CA ASN A 2 64.85 39.99 -10.38
C ASN A 2 65.21 38.82 -9.47
N GLU A 3 66.43 38.27 -9.59
CA GLU A 3 66.94 37.41 -8.54
C GLU A 3 66.85 38.22 -7.23
N PRO A 4 66.32 37.64 -6.14
CA PRO A 4 66.30 38.36 -4.88
C PRO A 4 67.73 38.76 -4.53
N THR A 5 67.91 39.92 -3.91
CA THR A 5 69.22 40.46 -3.52
C THR A 5 69.64 39.83 -2.18
N LEU A 6 70.89 39.36 -2.03
CA LEU A 6 71.38 38.80 -0.76
C LEU A 6 71.74 39.95 0.20
N LYS A 7 71.22 39.93 1.43
CA LYS A 7 71.46 40.99 2.42
C LYS A 7 72.77 40.75 3.18
N LEU A 8 73.68 41.69 3.12
CA LEU A 8 74.99 41.61 3.78
C LEU A 8 75.10 42.68 4.85
N PHE A 9 75.62 42.31 6.02
CA PHE A 9 76.09 43.27 7.00
C PHE A 9 77.61 43.22 7.08
N ILE A 10 78.28 44.36 6.88
CA ILE A 10 79.73 44.48 7.04
C ILE A 10 80.03 44.98 8.46
N SER A 11 80.59 44.09 9.27
CA SER A 11 81.17 44.42 10.58
C SER A 11 82.64 44.78 10.38
N TYR A 12 83.05 45.94 10.89
CA TYR A 12 84.39 46.48 10.70
C TYR A 12 84.79 47.40 11.85
N SER A 13 86.09 47.59 12.05
CA SER A 13 86.60 48.67 12.91
C SER A 13 86.67 49.96 12.11
N ARG A 14 86.39 51.10 12.75
CA ARG A 14 86.49 52.42 12.11
C ARG A 14 87.88 52.71 11.53
N ALA A 15 88.93 52.09 12.07
CA ALA A 15 90.28 52.17 11.53
C ALA A 15 90.43 51.57 10.13
N ASP A 16 89.50 50.68 9.74
CA ASP A 16 89.49 49.97 8.47
C ASP A 16 88.44 50.53 7.49
N ALA A 17 87.93 51.75 7.74
CA ALA A 17 86.84 52.35 6.95
C ALA A 17 87.12 52.43 5.44
N ALA A 18 88.34 52.79 5.06
CA ALA A 18 88.71 52.89 3.65
C ALA A 18 88.60 51.54 2.92
N PHE A 19 89.05 50.46 3.58
CA PHE A 19 88.93 49.10 3.03
C PHE A 19 87.46 48.63 3.01
N ALA A 20 86.68 48.98 4.04
CA ALA A 20 85.26 48.69 4.07
C ALA A 20 84.50 49.38 2.92
N ASP A 21 84.80 50.64 2.63
CA ASP A 21 84.21 51.38 1.51
C ASP A 21 84.56 50.75 0.15
N GLU A 22 85.81 50.31 -0.03
CA GLU A 22 86.24 49.59 -1.25
C GLU A 22 85.49 48.26 -1.41
N LEU A 23 85.29 47.53 -0.30
CA LEU A 23 84.56 46.27 -0.29
C LEU A 23 83.07 46.46 -0.59
N VAL A 24 82.43 47.48 -0.02
CA VAL A 24 81.04 47.86 -0.33
C VAL A 24 80.91 48.15 -1.82
N ALA A 25 81.75 49.01 -2.38
CA ALA A 25 81.71 49.36 -3.79
C ALA A 25 81.89 48.13 -4.70
N GLY A 26 82.82 47.23 -4.35
CA GLY A 26 83.06 46.00 -5.08
C GLY A 26 81.90 45.01 -5.04
N LEU A 27 81.22 44.89 -3.90
CA LEU A 27 80.05 44.02 -3.74
C LEU A 27 78.80 44.61 -4.42
N GLU A 28 78.57 45.92 -4.32
CA GLU A 28 77.37 46.54 -4.90
C GLU A 28 77.45 46.72 -6.42
N TYR A 29 78.64 46.59 -7.01
CA TYR A 29 78.89 46.84 -8.44
C TYR A 29 77.94 46.08 -9.39
N ASP A 30 77.57 44.84 -9.05
CA ASP A 30 76.72 43.98 -9.88
C ASP A 30 75.23 43.96 -9.49
N GLY A 31 74.85 44.70 -8.43
CA GLY A 31 73.47 44.79 -7.94
C GLY A 31 72.90 43.53 -7.28
N ARG A 32 73.70 42.47 -7.05
CA ARG A 32 73.22 41.20 -6.46
C ARG A 32 73.21 41.20 -4.93
N TYR A 33 73.91 42.15 -4.32
CA TYR A 33 74.06 42.27 -2.87
C TYR A 33 73.48 43.59 -2.37
N GLN A 34 72.77 43.51 -1.24
CA GLN A 34 72.30 44.68 -0.49
C GLN A 34 73.21 44.81 0.71
N VAL A 35 74.16 45.74 0.65
CA VAL A 35 75.19 45.87 1.67
C VAL A 35 74.77 46.92 2.70
N THR A 36 74.81 46.56 3.97
CA THR A 36 74.57 47.46 5.10
C THR A 36 75.81 47.52 5.96
N ILE A 37 76.17 48.72 6.42
CA ILE A 37 77.33 48.97 7.26
C ILE A 37 76.96 50.02 8.31
N ASP A 38 77.40 49.84 9.55
CA ASP A 38 77.14 50.83 10.59
C ASP A 38 78.17 51.97 10.52
N ARG A 39 77.79 53.09 9.89
CA ARG A 39 78.63 54.29 9.79
C ARG A 39 78.48 55.26 10.97
N HIS A 40 77.57 54.99 11.90
CA HIS A 40 77.27 55.94 12.97
C HIS A 40 78.29 55.82 14.11
N SER A 41 78.87 56.95 14.50
CA SER A 41 79.52 57.09 15.80
C SER A 41 78.51 56.70 16.89
N ILE A 42 78.87 55.79 17.79
CA ILE A 42 78.07 55.55 19.01
C ILE A 42 78.00 56.89 19.74
N ILE A 43 76.85 57.57 19.67
CA ILE A 43 76.57 58.77 20.47
C ILE A 43 76.22 58.27 21.87
N GLU A 44 76.80 58.89 22.90
CA GLU A 44 76.49 58.56 24.29
C GLU A 44 74.98 58.72 24.54
N GLY A 45 74.31 57.64 24.94
CA GLY A 45 72.86 57.60 25.21
C GLY A 45 72.01 56.77 24.22
N GLU A 46 72.58 56.26 23.12
CA GLU A 46 71.87 55.36 22.19
C GLU A 46 72.07 53.88 22.58
N ASP A 47 71.02 53.06 22.48
CA ASP A 47 71.11 51.60 22.60
C ASP A 47 71.73 50.99 21.33
N TRP A 48 73.04 51.19 21.17
CA TRP A 48 73.81 50.69 20.04
C TRP A 48 73.72 49.16 19.89
N LYS A 49 73.51 48.41 20.99
CA LYS A 49 73.33 46.95 20.95
C LYS A 49 72.02 46.57 20.29
N ALA A 50 70.91 47.26 20.60
CA ALA A 50 69.64 47.02 19.93
C ALA A 50 69.73 47.31 18.43
N ARG A 51 70.40 48.41 18.05
CA ARG A 51 70.60 48.78 16.64
C ARG A 51 71.44 47.74 15.89
N LEU A 52 72.65 47.43 16.36
CA LEU A 52 73.52 46.43 15.74
C LEU A 52 72.86 45.05 15.73
N GLY A 53 72.17 44.68 16.80
CA GLY A 53 71.41 43.43 16.88
C GLY A 53 70.31 43.34 15.82
N ALA A 54 69.68 44.46 15.44
CA ALA A 54 68.71 44.49 14.34
C ALA A 54 69.40 44.32 12.97
N LEU A 55 70.55 44.96 12.75
CA LEU A 55 71.33 44.82 11.51
C LEU A 55 71.81 43.38 11.31
N ILE A 56 72.37 42.76 12.36
CA ILE A 56 72.79 41.36 12.34
C ILE A 56 71.59 40.43 12.08
N ALA A 57 70.43 40.75 12.65
CA ALA A 57 69.22 39.95 12.47
C ALA A 57 68.66 40.00 11.05
N ASP A 58 68.68 41.16 10.40
CA ASP A 58 68.14 41.35 9.04
C ASP A 58 69.11 40.87 7.94
N ALA A 59 70.40 40.73 8.25
CA ALA A 59 71.38 40.25 7.29
C ALA A 59 71.34 38.72 7.08
N ASP A 60 71.52 38.28 5.84
CA ASP A 60 71.67 36.87 5.48
C ASP A 60 73.09 36.35 5.76
N THR A 61 74.09 37.22 5.62
CA THR A 61 75.48 36.92 5.90
C THR A 61 76.17 38.13 6.49
N ILE A 62 76.99 37.89 7.51
CA ILE A 62 77.86 38.88 8.11
C ILE A 62 79.23 38.76 7.44
N VAL A 63 79.72 39.82 6.83
CA VAL A 63 81.10 39.92 6.36
C VAL A 63 81.88 40.65 7.44
N PHE A 64 82.79 39.95 8.11
CA PHE A 64 83.57 40.51 9.21
C PHE A 64 84.95 40.91 8.71
N ILE A 65 85.24 42.21 8.68
CA ILE A 65 86.57 42.72 8.31
C ILE A 65 87.51 42.50 9.49
N LEU A 66 88.40 41.52 9.36
CA LEU A 66 89.37 41.14 10.37
C LEU A 66 90.68 41.91 10.16
N SER A 67 91.05 42.71 11.15
CA SER A 67 92.29 43.48 11.25
C SER A 67 92.76 43.47 12.71
N PRO A 68 93.99 43.92 13.01
CA PRO A 68 94.41 44.14 14.40
C PRO A 68 93.47 45.04 15.18
N ALA A 69 92.82 46.02 14.54
CA ALA A 69 91.92 46.96 15.19
C ALA A 69 90.56 46.30 15.50
N SER A 70 89.95 45.58 14.56
CA SER A 70 88.68 44.89 14.82
C SER A 70 88.84 43.71 15.78
N ALA A 71 89.99 43.02 15.77
CA ALA A 71 90.28 41.94 16.71
C ALA A 71 90.36 42.41 18.18
N ARG A 72 90.76 43.66 18.43
CA ARG A 72 90.83 44.24 19.79
C ARG A 72 89.55 44.98 20.21
N SER A 73 88.55 45.05 19.35
CA SER A 73 87.32 45.80 19.60
C SER A 73 86.30 44.97 20.35
N ASP A 74 85.91 45.40 21.55
CA ASP A 74 84.86 44.75 22.35
C ASP A 74 83.51 44.73 21.63
N ILE A 75 83.23 45.76 20.83
CA ILE A 75 82.01 45.84 20.01
C ILE A 75 82.02 44.75 18.95
N CYS A 76 83.14 44.61 18.23
CA CYS A 76 83.27 43.58 17.20
C CYS A 76 83.22 42.17 17.80
N ALA A 77 83.78 41.97 19.00
CA ALA A 77 83.65 40.72 19.73
C ALA A 77 82.18 40.42 20.09
N TRP A 78 81.42 41.42 20.53
CA TRP A 78 79.99 41.28 20.80
C TRP A 78 79.18 40.94 19.55
N GLU A 79 79.46 41.58 18.40
CA GLU A 79 78.78 41.29 17.13
C GLU A 79 78.98 39.83 16.69
N VAL A 80 80.17 39.27 16.91
CA VAL A 80 80.47 37.85 16.62
C VAL A 80 79.62 36.92 17.49
N GLU A 81 79.49 37.23 18.79
CA GLU A 81 78.65 36.42 19.69
C GLU A 81 77.17 36.56 19.36
N GLU A 82 76.69 37.75 19.00
CA GLU A 82 75.29 37.96 18.62
C GLU A 82 74.96 37.27 17.29
N ALA A 83 75.85 37.37 16.30
CA ALA A 83 75.72 36.64 15.04
C ALA A 83 75.71 35.12 15.29
N HIS A 84 76.55 34.62 16.19
CA HIS A 84 76.53 33.20 16.56
C HIS A 84 75.23 32.80 17.27
N ARG A 85 74.73 33.61 18.21
CA ARG A 85 73.47 33.36 18.92
C ARG A 85 72.28 33.26 17.97
N LEU A 86 72.29 34.06 16.90
CA LEU A 86 71.29 34.05 15.83
C LEU A 86 71.59 33.04 14.72
N SER A 87 72.62 32.20 14.88
CA SER A 87 73.12 31.28 13.86
C SER A 87 73.31 31.93 12.49
N LYS A 88 73.88 33.13 12.45
CA LYS A 88 74.18 33.82 11.20
C LYS A 88 75.49 33.29 10.62
N ARG A 89 75.55 33.19 9.28
CA ARG A 89 76.80 32.92 8.57
C ARG A 89 77.73 34.11 8.73
N ILE A 90 78.95 33.86 9.18
CA ILE A 90 80.02 34.86 9.25
C ILE A 90 81.11 34.48 8.24
N LEU A 91 81.49 35.42 7.38
CA LEU A 91 82.62 35.30 6.46
C LEU A 91 83.71 36.29 6.87
N PRO A 92 84.82 35.82 7.47
CA PRO A 92 85.92 36.69 7.83
C PRO A 92 86.72 37.12 6.58
N ALA A 93 86.78 38.43 6.35
CA ALA A 93 87.63 39.06 5.35
C ALA A 93 88.89 39.61 6.06
N LEU A 94 90.00 38.89 5.95
CA LEU A 94 91.27 39.28 6.58
C LEU A 94 91.91 40.42 5.79
N ALA A 95 91.79 41.65 6.31
CA ALA A 95 92.30 42.87 5.68
C ALA A 95 93.80 43.11 5.99
N ALA A 96 94.24 42.76 7.20
CA ALA A 96 95.63 42.89 7.62
C ALA A 96 96.02 41.77 8.60
N PRO A 97 97.32 41.37 8.65
CA PRO A 97 97.78 40.35 9.59
C PRO A 97 97.47 40.75 11.03
N VAL A 98 96.76 39.88 11.75
CA VAL A 98 96.29 40.18 13.12
C VAL A 98 97.42 40.13 14.17
N GLY A 99 98.55 39.50 13.85
CA GLY A 99 99.72 39.44 14.72
C GLY A 99 99.41 38.81 16.07
N SER A 100 99.71 39.52 17.16
CA SER A 100 99.45 39.09 18.54
C SER A 100 98.06 39.50 19.06
N ALA A 101 97.21 40.11 18.24
CA ALA A 101 95.86 40.48 18.66
C ALA A 101 95.01 39.23 18.92
N SER A 102 94.24 39.24 20.01
CA SER A 102 93.36 38.13 20.37
C SER A 102 92.12 38.11 19.47
N VAL A 103 92.08 37.20 18.51
CA VAL A 103 90.90 37.00 17.65
C VAL A 103 89.81 36.27 18.43
N PRO A 104 88.53 36.69 18.37
CA PRO A 104 87.42 35.94 18.95
C PRO A 104 87.43 34.48 18.52
N VAL A 105 87.28 33.56 19.47
CA VAL A 105 87.44 32.10 19.26
C VAL A 105 86.58 31.59 18.09
N ARG A 106 85.35 32.11 17.95
CA ARG A 106 84.44 31.72 16.87
C ARG A 106 84.89 32.16 15.50
N LEU A 107 85.55 33.32 15.39
CA LEU A 107 86.17 33.76 14.14
C LEU A 107 87.44 32.95 13.85
N ALA A 108 88.26 32.70 14.87
CA ALA A 108 89.52 31.97 14.74
C ALA A 108 89.37 30.55 14.14
N ALA A 109 88.20 29.93 14.34
CA ALA A 109 87.89 28.60 13.81
C ALA A 109 87.47 28.59 12.33
N LEU A 110 87.27 29.75 11.70
CA LEU A 110 86.76 29.86 10.32
C LEU A 110 87.89 30.03 9.29
N ASN A 111 87.60 29.62 8.05
CA ASN A 111 88.46 29.92 6.92
C ASN A 111 88.32 31.39 6.51
N TYR A 112 89.45 32.06 6.31
CA TYR A 112 89.47 33.49 5.97
C TYR A 112 89.51 33.72 4.46
N VAL A 113 88.71 34.68 4.00
CA VAL A 113 88.93 35.30 2.70
C VAL A 113 90.05 36.33 2.87
N ARG A 114 91.17 36.10 2.20
CA ARG A 114 92.39 36.88 2.41
C ARG A 114 92.45 38.07 1.48
N PHE A 115 92.61 39.25 2.06
CA PHE A 115 92.96 40.52 1.41
C PHE A 115 94.31 41.06 1.91
N ASP A 116 94.82 40.50 3.01
CA ASP A 116 96.12 40.82 3.58
C ASP A 116 97.27 40.53 2.60
N PRO A 117 98.42 41.23 2.76
CA PRO A 117 99.62 40.98 1.98
C PRO A 117 100.04 39.52 1.97
N LEU A 118 100.75 39.12 0.93
CA LEU A 118 101.43 37.83 0.87
C LEU A 118 102.47 37.72 2.00
N GLU A 119 102.90 36.51 2.32
CA GLU A 119 103.88 36.26 3.37
C GLU A 119 105.23 36.95 3.11
N ASP A 120 105.54 37.22 1.84
CA ASP A 120 106.73 37.98 1.41
C ASP A 120 106.55 39.51 1.43
N GLY A 121 105.41 39.99 1.94
CA GLY A 121 105.09 41.41 2.09
C GLY A 121 104.51 42.08 0.84
N ARG A 122 104.41 41.38 -0.30
CA ARG A 122 103.79 41.95 -1.51
C ARG A 122 102.27 42.11 -1.34
N PRO A 123 101.67 43.17 -1.91
CA PRO A 123 100.22 43.34 -1.85
C PRO A 123 99.51 42.20 -2.59
N ARG A 124 98.41 41.72 -2.01
CA ARG A 124 97.51 40.78 -2.68
C ARG A 124 96.59 41.56 -3.63
N SER A 125 96.18 40.92 -4.73
CA SER A 125 95.15 41.49 -5.60
C SER A 125 93.81 41.58 -4.87
N PHE A 126 93.28 42.80 -4.74
CA PHE A 126 91.94 43.05 -4.21
C PHE A 126 90.87 42.24 -4.97
N MET A 127 90.92 42.26 -6.31
CA MET A 127 89.97 41.54 -7.16
C MET A 127 90.00 40.02 -6.95
N ALA A 128 91.17 39.44 -6.66
CA ALA A 128 91.26 38.02 -6.32
C ALA A 128 90.56 37.72 -4.99
N GLY A 129 90.74 38.57 -3.98
CA GLY A 129 90.04 38.49 -2.70
C GLY A 129 88.52 38.67 -2.85
N LEU A 130 88.09 39.68 -3.61
CA LEU A 130 86.67 39.94 -3.90
C LEU A 130 86.03 38.76 -4.63
N THR A 131 86.72 38.18 -5.62
CA THR A 131 86.23 36.99 -6.35
C THR A 131 86.05 35.80 -5.41
N ALA A 132 86.99 35.59 -4.48
CA ALA A 132 86.88 34.54 -3.47
C ALA A 132 85.72 34.81 -2.48
N LEU A 133 85.52 36.06 -2.07
CA LEU A 133 84.41 36.46 -1.22
C LEU A 133 83.06 36.23 -1.91
N VAL A 134 82.90 36.69 -3.15
CA VAL A 134 81.70 36.49 -3.97
C VAL A 134 81.38 35.00 -4.13
N ARG A 135 82.40 34.16 -4.35
CA ARG A 135 82.21 32.70 -4.40
C ARG A 135 81.66 32.14 -3.08
N ALA A 136 82.22 32.56 -1.95
CA ALA A 136 81.74 32.14 -0.64
C ALA A 136 80.31 32.63 -0.37
N LEU A 137 80.01 33.89 -0.71
CA LEU A 137 78.69 34.50 -0.57
C LEU A 137 77.60 33.76 -1.36
N ASN A 138 77.94 33.25 -2.55
CA ASN A 138 77.01 32.54 -3.43
C ASN A 138 76.75 31.07 -3.04
N THR A 139 77.31 30.60 -1.92
CA THR A 139 77.03 29.27 -1.39
C THR A 139 75.70 29.28 -0.62
N ASP A 140 74.79 28.36 -0.95
CA ASP A 140 73.51 28.12 -0.25
C ASP A 140 72.61 29.35 -0.06
N VAL A 141 72.65 30.30 -1.01
CA VAL A 141 71.94 31.59 -0.96
C VAL A 141 70.44 31.43 -0.65
N ALA A 142 69.76 30.51 -1.33
CA ALA A 142 68.33 30.28 -1.14
C ALA A 142 68.02 29.84 0.30
N TRP A 143 68.84 28.95 0.87
CA TRP A 143 68.65 28.44 2.22
C TRP A 143 68.90 29.54 3.27
N LEU A 144 69.92 30.38 3.07
CA LEU A 144 70.27 31.47 3.99
C LEU A 144 69.21 32.57 4.04
N ARG A 145 68.58 32.88 2.90
CA ARG A 145 67.46 33.82 2.86
C ARG A 145 66.28 33.32 3.67
N GLU A 146 65.93 32.05 3.48
CA GLU A 146 64.87 31.43 4.25
C GLU A 146 65.21 31.35 5.74
N HIS A 147 66.47 31.10 6.08
CA HIS A 147 66.95 31.20 7.46
C HIS A 147 66.68 32.59 8.06
N THR A 148 67.08 33.67 7.39
CA THR A 148 66.79 35.04 7.85
C THR A 148 65.30 35.32 7.94
N ARG A 149 64.53 34.89 6.93
CA ARG A 149 63.08 35.08 6.88
C ARG A 149 62.39 34.40 8.07
N TYR A 150 62.68 33.13 8.33
CA TYR A 150 62.13 32.41 9.48
C TYR A 150 62.62 33.00 10.80
N GLN A 151 63.87 33.49 10.87
CA GLN A 151 64.39 34.14 12.07
C GLN A 151 63.59 35.40 12.41
N GLY A 152 63.25 36.20 11.40
CA GLY A 152 62.42 37.40 11.53
C GLY A 152 61.00 37.07 11.97
N LEU A 153 60.36 36.09 11.32
CA LEU A 153 59.01 35.63 11.69
C LEU A 153 58.96 35.08 13.11
N ALA A 154 59.89 34.20 13.47
CA ALA A 154 59.94 33.58 14.78
C ALA A 154 60.22 34.60 15.89
N ARG A 155 61.11 35.59 15.65
CA ARG A 155 61.33 36.71 16.58
C ARG A 155 60.08 37.56 16.76
N SER A 156 59.42 37.93 15.67
CA SER A 156 58.19 38.71 15.70
C SER A 156 57.05 37.98 16.44
N TRP A 157 56.95 36.67 16.27
CA TRP A 157 56.01 35.82 17.00
C TRP A 157 56.35 35.73 18.50
N ASP A 158 57.61 35.47 18.84
CA ASP A 158 58.07 35.34 20.23
C ASP A 158 57.92 36.65 21.02
N GLN A 159 58.33 37.78 20.42
CA GLN A 159 58.19 39.11 21.02
C GLN A 159 56.73 39.54 21.22
N ALA A 160 55.81 39.03 20.41
CA ALA A 160 54.38 39.31 20.56
C ALA A 160 53.67 38.39 21.58
N GLY A 161 54.41 37.56 22.32
CA GLY A 161 53.85 36.62 23.28
C GLY A 161 53.33 35.34 22.65
N ARG A 162 53.88 34.94 21.49
CA ARG A 162 53.60 33.70 20.77
C ARG A 162 52.14 33.48 20.31
N PRO A 163 51.46 34.45 19.69
CA PRO A 163 50.05 34.30 19.29
C PRO A 163 49.88 33.42 18.03
N ASP A 164 48.78 32.66 17.96
CA ASP A 164 48.46 31.76 16.84
C ASP A 164 48.30 32.45 15.48
N ASN A 165 47.93 33.74 15.47
CA ASN A 165 47.72 34.51 14.23
C ASN A 165 49.02 34.95 13.54
N ARG A 166 50.18 34.70 14.16
CA ARG A 166 51.51 34.95 13.57
C ARG A 166 52.24 33.67 13.16
N LEU A 167 51.61 32.51 13.35
CA LEU A 167 52.15 31.22 12.93
C LEU A 167 51.98 31.01 11.43
N LEU A 168 52.81 30.12 10.87
CA LEU A 168 52.66 29.68 9.48
C LEU A 168 51.36 28.88 9.34
N SER A 169 50.77 28.88 8.14
CA SER A 169 49.55 28.14 7.83
C SER A 169 49.61 27.47 6.46
N GLY A 170 48.82 26.43 6.24
CA GLY A 170 48.72 25.75 4.95
C GLY A 170 50.06 25.23 4.44
N SER A 171 50.38 25.51 3.18
CA SER A 171 51.60 25.04 2.51
C SER A 171 52.88 25.58 3.15
N ASP A 172 52.83 26.73 3.81
CA ASP A 172 54.03 27.37 4.38
C ASP A 172 54.63 26.56 5.53
N VAL A 173 53.79 25.82 6.28
CA VAL A 173 54.26 24.90 7.33
C VAL A 173 55.09 23.78 6.70
N ALA A 174 54.60 23.19 5.60
CA ALA A 174 55.31 22.13 4.89
C ALA A 174 56.62 22.64 4.24
N THR A 175 56.60 23.85 3.69
CA THR A 175 57.78 24.52 3.14
C THR A 175 58.84 24.76 4.22
N ALA A 176 58.45 25.25 5.40
CA ALA A 176 59.36 25.49 6.51
C ALA A 176 59.98 24.19 7.06
N LYS A 177 59.17 23.13 7.19
CA LYS A 177 59.68 21.81 7.59
C LYS A 177 60.69 21.27 6.59
N ARG A 178 60.42 21.42 5.30
CA ARG A 178 61.33 20.97 4.24
C ARG A 178 62.64 21.74 4.27
N TRP A 179 62.58 23.07 4.35
CA TRP A 179 63.76 23.93 4.52
C TRP A 179 64.62 23.49 5.72
N ALA A 180 63.98 23.16 6.85
CA ALA A 180 64.69 22.68 8.03
C ALA A 180 65.35 21.30 7.83
N SER A 181 64.68 20.39 7.10
CA SER A 181 65.22 19.05 6.80
C SER A 181 66.30 19.03 5.71
N GLU A 182 66.27 19.99 4.80
CA GLU A 182 67.19 20.11 3.66
C GLU A 182 68.39 21.01 3.98
N ARG A 183 68.76 21.14 5.26
CA ARG A 183 69.90 21.96 5.68
C ARG A 183 71.19 21.50 4.98
N PRO A 184 71.87 22.38 4.23
CA PRO A 184 73.19 22.08 3.67
C PRO A 184 74.19 21.76 4.78
N LYS A 185 75.15 20.87 4.48
CA LYS A 185 76.11 20.36 5.47
C LYS A 185 76.89 21.47 6.21
N ASP A 186 77.30 22.50 5.48
CA ASP A 186 78.13 23.59 5.99
C ASP A 186 77.32 24.87 6.28
N ALA A 187 75.99 24.79 6.21
CA ALA A 187 75.12 25.91 6.54
C ALA A 187 74.98 26.09 8.08
N PRO A 188 74.73 27.32 8.56
CA PRO A 188 74.53 27.58 9.98
C PRO A 188 73.49 26.66 10.64
N GLU A 189 73.66 26.42 11.94
CA GLU A 189 72.72 25.61 12.72
C GLU A 189 71.35 26.26 12.81
N ILE A 190 70.28 25.46 12.75
CA ILE A 190 68.93 25.98 12.94
C ILE A 190 68.71 26.29 14.42
N THR A 191 68.43 27.56 14.76
CA THR A 191 68.19 27.98 16.15
C THR A 191 66.98 27.26 16.78
N ALA A 192 67.00 27.13 18.11
CA ALA A 192 65.86 26.59 18.87
C ALA A 192 64.56 27.39 18.59
N LEU A 193 64.68 28.70 18.40
CA LEU A 193 63.54 29.57 18.11
C LEU A 193 62.90 29.26 16.75
N HIS A 194 63.69 28.92 15.72
CA HIS A 194 63.13 28.43 14.45
C HIS A 194 62.31 27.16 14.66
N LEU A 195 62.88 26.19 15.38
CA LEU A 195 62.23 24.89 15.62
C LEU A 195 60.95 25.04 16.44
N ASP A 196 60.96 25.91 17.45
CA ASP A 196 59.77 26.25 18.24
C ASP A 196 58.67 26.85 17.36
N TYR A 197 59.02 27.82 16.52
CA TYR A 197 58.07 28.47 15.62
C TYR A 197 57.46 27.50 14.60
N ILE A 198 58.27 26.63 14.00
CA ILE A 198 57.79 25.62 13.04
C ILE A 198 56.89 24.59 13.74
N ARG A 199 57.29 24.09 14.92
CA ARG A 199 56.49 23.12 15.69
C ARG A 199 55.17 23.72 16.16
N ALA A 200 55.17 24.96 16.64
CA ALA A 200 53.94 25.65 17.04
C ALA A 200 53.00 25.81 15.84
N SER A 201 53.53 26.21 14.68
CA SER A 201 52.76 26.34 13.44
C SER A 201 52.13 25.01 13.02
N GLU A 202 52.89 23.91 13.09
CA GLU A 202 52.38 22.57 12.80
C GLU A 202 51.29 22.12 13.77
N ALA A 203 51.47 22.35 15.07
CA ALA A 203 50.50 21.96 16.09
C ALA A 203 49.14 22.68 15.89
N VAL A 204 49.17 23.98 15.60
CA VAL A 204 47.96 24.77 15.34
C VAL A 204 47.28 24.35 14.04
N GLU A 205 48.04 24.10 12.97
CA GLU A 205 47.48 23.62 11.71
C GLU A 205 46.84 22.24 11.86
N ALA A 206 47.50 21.32 12.58
CA ALA A 206 46.96 20.00 12.87
C ALA A 206 45.68 20.09 13.72
N ALA A 207 45.63 20.99 14.71
CA ALA A 207 44.44 21.22 15.51
C ALA A 207 43.27 21.76 14.67
N ARG A 208 43.53 22.73 13.77
CA ARG A 208 42.52 23.27 12.84
C ARG A 208 41.99 22.18 11.90
N ALA A 209 42.88 21.39 11.30
CA ALA A 209 42.50 20.28 10.42
C ALA A 209 41.71 19.18 11.17
N ASN A 210 42.05 18.90 12.43
CA ASN A 210 41.29 17.97 13.26
C ASN A 210 39.90 18.49 13.59
N ALA A 211 39.79 19.75 14.00
CA ALA A 211 38.51 20.39 14.30
C ALA A 211 37.58 20.43 13.08
N GLU A 212 38.11 20.75 11.90
CA GLU A 212 37.33 20.74 10.66
C GLU A 212 36.85 19.34 10.29
N ARG A 213 37.73 18.32 10.41
CA ARG A 213 37.34 16.93 10.21
C ARG A 213 36.24 16.48 11.18
N GLN A 214 36.31 16.89 12.44
CA GLN A 214 35.27 16.61 13.43
C GLN A 214 33.94 17.26 13.04
N ARG A 215 33.94 18.54 12.65
CA ARG A 215 32.73 19.24 12.18
C ARG A 215 32.10 18.57 10.97
N LEU A 216 32.91 18.20 9.98
CA LEU A 216 32.41 17.49 8.79
C LEU A 216 31.82 16.12 9.16
N ALA A 217 32.45 15.39 10.09
CA ALA A 217 31.93 14.12 10.58
C ALA A 217 30.62 14.29 11.36
N GLU A 218 30.48 15.34 12.17
CA GLU A 218 29.24 15.68 12.88
C GLU A 218 28.10 16.02 11.91
N VAL A 219 28.40 16.81 10.87
CA VAL A 219 27.42 17.14 9.81
C VAL A 219 26.97 15.88 9.06
N ASP A 220 27.91 15.02 8.66
CA ASP A 220 27.58 13.75 7.99
C ASP A 220 26.76 12.81 8.89
N ALA A 221 27.12 12.69 10.17
CA ALA A 221 26.35 11.92 11.15
C ALA A 221 24.92 12.46 11.32
N ALA A 222 24.77 13.79 11.41
CA ALA A 222 23.45 14.43 11.51
C ALA A 222 22.61 14.22 10.23
N GLN A 223 23.23 14.26 9.05
CA GLN A 223 22.55 13.98 7.78
C GLN A 223 22.05 12.53 7.70
N ARG A 224 22.88 11.56 8.10
CA ARG A 224 22.48 10.13 8.15
C ARG A 224 21.33 9.91 9.13
N ALA A 225 21.42 10.46 10.35
CA ALA A 225 20.34 10.37 11.33
C ALA A 225 19.03 10.98 10.80
N ARG A 226 19.10 12.10 10.06
CA ARG A 226 17.93 12.69 9.41
C ARG A 226 17.37 11.80 8.30
N ALA A 227 18.22 11.21 7.46
CA ALA A 227 17.79 10.29 6.40
C ALA A 227 17.10 9.05 6.98
N ASP A 228 17.67 8.47 8.04
CA ASP A 228 17.08 7.32 8.75
C ASP A 228 15.72 7.67 9.36
N ALA A 229 15.61 8.84 10.00
CA ALA A 229 14.34 9.32 10.55
C ALA A 229 13.27 9.53 9.47
N LEU A 230 13.64 10.09 8.31
CA LEU A 230 12.74 10.21 7.17
C LEU A 230 12.31 8.85 6.62
N GLY A 231 13.24 7.89 6.52
CA GLY A 231 12.93 6.52 6.12
C GLY A 231 11.97 5.82 7.08
N GLN A 232 12.15 6.00 8.40
CA GLN A 232 11.21 5.48 9.41
C GLN A 232 9.82 6.11 9.30
N LEU A 233 9.75 7.42 9.03
CA LEU A 233 8.47 8.10 8.80
C LEU A 233 7.77 7.60 7.53
N GLU A 234 8.51 7.36 6.45
CA GLU A 234 7.97 6.79 5.22
C GLU A 234 7.44 5.37 5.44
N GLN A 235 8.21 4.51 6.10
CA GLN A 235 7.76 3.16 6.45
C GLN A 235 6.51 3.19 7.35
N ALA A 236 6.44 4.11 8.31
CA ALA A 236 5.28 4.28 9.16
C ALA A 236 4.04 4.77 8.40
N THR A 237 4.20 5.65 7.40
CA THR A 237 3.08 6.10 6.56
C THR A 237 2.59 4.98 5.64
N VAL A 238 3.49 4.21 5.02
CA VAL A 238 3.14 3.03 4.21
C VAL A 238 2.39 2.00 5.05
N ALA A 239 2.89 1.67 6.25
CA ALA A 239 2.23 0.72 7.15
C ALA A 239 0.82 1.18 7.56
N LYS A 240 0.63 2.49 7.84
CA LYS A 240 -0.70 3.06 8.13
C LYS A 240 -1.63 2.99 6.92
N LEU A 241 -1.13 3.27 5.71
CA LEU A 241 -1.91 3.17 4.47
C LEU A 241 -2.34 1.73 4.18
N GLU A 242 -1.46 0.75 4.38
CA GLU A 242 -1.80 -0.66 4.25
C GLU A 242 -2.86 -1.10 5.26
N ALA A 243 -2.73 -0.69 6.52
CA ALA A 243 -3.71 -0.98 7.56
C ALA A 243 -5.09 -0.40 7.19
N SER A 244 -5.12 0.85 6.72
CA SER A 244 -6.35 1.50 6.24
C SER A 244 -6.96 0.75 5.04
N ARG A 245 -6.14 0.34 4.05
CA ARG A 245 -6.61 -0.48 2.92
C ARG A 245 -7.23 -1.81 3.36
N ARG A 246 -6.66 -2.48 4.36
CA ARG A 246 -7.23 -3.73 4.92
C ARG A 246 -8.59 -3.48 5.54
N LEU A 247 -8.75 -2.39 6.29
CA LEU A 247 -10.03 -1.99 6.87
C LEU A 247 -11.06 -1.67 5.79
N VAL A 248 -10.71 -0.83 4.81
CA VAL A 248 -11.60 -0.47 3.69
C VAL A 248 -12.02 -1.70 2.89
N ARG A 249 -11.10 -2.62 2.58
CA ARG A 249 -11.45 -3.88 1.89
C ARG A 249 -12.45 -4.72 2.69
N ARG A 250 -12.27 -4.83 4.01
CA ARG A 250 -13.19 -5.56 4.89
C ARG A 250 -14.56 -4.90 4.94
N THR A 251 -14.63 -3.59 5.11
CA THR A 251 -15.91 -2.87 5.18
C THR A 251 -16.66 -2.91 3.85
N VAL A 252 -15.96 -2.73 2.72
CA VAL A 252 -16.56 -2.86 1.38
C VAL A 252 -17.07 -4.29 1.14
N ALA A 253 -16.29 -5.33 1.49
CA ALA A 253 -16.72 -6.71 1.32
C ALA A 253 -17.99 -7.03 2.13
N LEU A 254 -18.05 -6.59 3.39
CA LEU A 254 -19.25 -6.76 4.23
C LEU A 254 -20.46 -6.01 3.66
N ALA A 255 -20.27 -4.79 3.17
CA ALA A 255 -21.34 -4.01 2.55
C ALA A 255 -21.89 -4.70 1.28
N VAL A 256 -21.01 -5.23 0.43
CA VAL A 256 -21.41 -5.98 -0.78
C VAL A 256 -22.22 -7.23 -0.42
N VAL A 257 -21.77 -8.01 0.58
CA VAL A 257 -22.52 -9.19 1.07
C VAL A 257 -23.90 -8.77 1.60
N GLY A 258 -23.97 -7.68 2.37
CA GLY A 258 -25.24 -7.15 2.87
C GLY A 258 -26.20 -6.77 1.74
N ILE A 259 -25.74 -6.08 0.71
CA ILE A 259 -26.55 -5.71 -0.46
C ILE A 259 -27.08 -6.94 -1.20
N LEU A 260 -26.24 -7.96 -1.41
CA LEU A 260 -26.63 -9.19 -2.08
C LEU A 260 -27.72 -9.95 -1.32
N LEU A 261 -27.64 -10.01 0.01
CA LEU A 261 -28.66 -10.63 0.85
C LEU A 261 -30.02 -9.91 0.73
N VAL A 262 -30.02 -8.58 0.72
CA VAL A 262 -31.24 -7.77 0.54
C VAL A 262 -31.88 -8.04 -0.82
N LEU A 263 -31.08 -8.08 -1.89
CA LEU A 263 -31.56 -8.38 -3.24
C LEU A 263 -32.15 -9.79 -3.34
N ALA A 264 -31.51 -10.79 -2.71
CA ALA A 264 -32.01 -12.16 -2.68
C ALA A 264 -33.37 -12.27 -1.97
N LEU A 265 -33.52 -11.59 -0.82
CA LEU A 265 -34.79 -11.53 -0.08
C LEU A 265 -35.92 -10.87 -0.88
N ALA A 266 -35.63 -9.73 -1.52
CA ALA A 266 -36.59 -9.04 -2.37
C ALA A 266 -37.04 -9.91 -3.56
N GLY A 267 -36.09 -10.63 -4.20
CA GLY A 267 -36.39 -11.57 -5.27
C GLY A 267 -37.29 -12.74 -4.83
N ALA A 268 -37.01 -13.33 -3.66
CA ALA A 268 -37.82 -14.42 -3.10
C ALA A 268 -39.25 -13.97 -2.78
N MET A 269 -39.42 -12.76 -2.24
CA MET A 269 -40.73 -12.20 -1.90
C MET A 269 -41.60 -11.95 -3.15
N GLY A 270 -40.98 -11.48 -4.25
CA GLY A 270 -41.66 -11.30 -5.53
C GLY A 270 -42.14 -12.61 -6.17
N LEU A 271 -41.35 -13.69 -6.04
CA LEU A 271 -41.74 -15.02 -6.51
C LEU A 271 -42.92 -15.58 -5.70
N TYR A 272 -42.90 -15.39 -4.38
CA TYR A 272 -43.97 -15.83 -3.48
C TYR A 272 -45.33 -15.17 -3.81
N ALA A 273 -45.34 -13.87 -4.07
CA ALA A 273 -46.56 -13.14 -4.42
C ALA A 273 -47.21 -13.63 -5.73
N ARG A 274 -46.40 -13.92 -6.77
CA ARG A 274 -46.90 -14.45 -8.05
C ARG A 274 -47.51 -15.83 -7.91
N TRP A 275 -46.98 -16.66 -7.02
CA TRP A 275 -47.48 -18.00 -6.77
C TRP A 275 -48.88 -17.97 -6.14
N GLN A 276 -49.12 -17.09 -5.18
CA GLN A 276 -50.44 -16.94 -4.55
C GLN A 276 -51.53 -16.47 -5.53
N ALA A 277 -51.21 -15.52 -6.42
CA ALA A 277 -52.18 -15.02 -7.39
C ALA A 277 -52.70 -16.12 -8.34
N LYS A 278 -51.84 -17.10 -8.67
CA LYS A 278 -52.19 -18.19 -9.58
C LYS A 278 -53.12 -19.23 -8.94
N LEU A 279 -53.02 -19.43 -7.63
CA LEU A 279 -53.91 -20.33 -6.88
C LEU A 279 -55.36 -19.80 -6.82
N ALA A 280 -55.55 -18.49 -6.69
CA ALA A 280 -56.88 -17.89 -6.60
C ALA A 280 -57.74 -18.11 -7.85
N GLN A 281 -57.15 -18.03 -9.05
CA GLN A 281 -57.88 -18.22 -10.31
C GLN A 281 -58.41 -19.65 -10.50
N THR A 282 -57.69 -20.66 -10.00
CA THR A 282 -58.09 -22.06 -10.20
C THR A 282 -59.33 -22.49 -9.40
N MET A 283 -59.66 -21.77 -8.32
CA MET A 283 -60.78 -22.11 -7.43
C MET A 283 -62.14 -21.65 -7.99
N GLU A 284 -62.16 -20.59 -8.80
CA GLU A 284 -63.39 -19.98 -9.34
C GLU A 284 -63.99 -20.81 -10.48
N GLU A 285 -63.15 -21.43 -11.32
CA GLU A 285 -63.60 -22.33 -12.40
C GLU A 285 -64.25 -23.63 -11.89
N ALA A 286 -63.87 -24.09 -10.69
CA ALA A 286 -64.42 -25.30 -10.09
C ALA A 286 -65.86 -25.10 -9.58
N ALA A 287 -66.18 -23.92 -9.05
CA ALA A 287 -67.49 -23.62 -8.48
C ALA A 287 -68.60 -23.51 -9.56
N ASN A 288 -68.29 -22.95 -10.72
CA ASN A 288 -69.28 -22.74 -11.78
C ASN A 288 -69.78 -24.03 -12.45
N LYS A 289 -69.01 -25.11 -12.43
CA LYS A 289 -69.42 -26.39 -13.05
C LYS A 289 -70.48 -27.14 -12.24
N GLN A 290 -70.66 -26.81 -10.96
CA GLN A 290 -71.50 -27.59 -10.05
C GLN A 290 -72.97 -27.14 -10.03
N ASP A 291 -73.26 -25.85 -10.33
CA ASP A 291 -74.63 -25.29 -10.29
C ASP A 291 -75.50 -25.72 -11.49
N THR A 292 -74.88 -26.09 -12.62
CA THR A 292 -75.62 -26.40 -13.87
C THR A 292 -76.32 -27.77 -13.83
N LEU A 293 -75.80 -28.74 -13.08
CA LEU A 293 -76.33 -30.11 -13.03
C LEU A 293 -77.61 -30.25 -12.18
N LEU A 294 -77.83 -29.38 -11.20
CA LEU A 294 -78.96 -29.48 -10.27
C LEU A 294 -80.32 -29.11 -10.89
N ARG A 295 -80.35 -28.28 -11.95
CA ARG A 295 -81.62 -27.76 -12.51
C ARG A 295 -82.34 -28.72 -13.46
N GLN A 296 -81.67 -29.74 -14.01
CA GLN A 296 -82.28 -30.66 -14.97
C GLN A 296 -83.16 -31.75 -14.34
N LEU A 297 -82.94 -32.12 -13.07
CA LEU A 297 -83.65 -33.23 -12.44
C LEU A 297 -85.03 -32.85 -11.85
N GLN A 298 -85.33 -31.57 -11.67
CA GLN A 298 -86.56 -31.14 -10.98
C GLN A 298 -87.80 -31.03 -11.89
N SER A 299 -87.67 -31.00 -13.22
CA SER A 299 -88.80 -30.72 -14.13
C SER A 299 -89.64 -31.94 -14.56
N GLU A 300 -89.21 -33.18 -14.29
CA GLU A 300 -89.91 -34.39 -14.77
C GLU A 300 -90.95 -34.95 -13.79
N THR A 301 -90.83 -34.67 -12.49
CA THR A 301 -91.73 -35.20 -11.45
C THR A 301 -93.07 -34.49 -11.31
N GLU A 302 -93.22 -33.23 -11.76
CA GLU A 302 -94.44 -32.45 -11.56
C GLU A 302 -95.60 -32.80 -12.53
N ARG A 303 -95.32 -33.45 -13.66
CA ARG A 303 -96.35 -33.76 -14.69
C ARG A 303 -97.24 -34.97 -14.36
N ALA A 304 -96.80 -35.90 -13.52
CA ALA A 304 -97.55 -37.12 -13.21
C ALA A 304 -98.66 -36.92 -12.16
N ASP A 305 -98.52 -35.97 -11.23
CA ASP A 305 -99.47 -35.72 -10.14
C ASP A 305 -100.74 -34.95 -10.55
N GLN A 306 -100.74 -34.37 -11.75
CA GLN A 306 -101.85 -33.57 -12.25
C GLN A 306 -102.98 -34.42 -12.88
N PHE A 307 -102.65 -35.63 -13.39
CA PHE A 307 -103.60 -36.51 -14.09
C PHE A 307 -104.57 -37.24 -13.14
N ILE A 308 -104.09 -37.74 -12.00
CA ILE A 308 -104.92 -38.55 -11.08
C ILE A 308 -106.00 -37.73 -10.36
N ARG A 309 -105.73 -36.44 -10.08
CA ARG A 309 -106.71 -35.52 -9.46
C ARG A 309 -107.94 -35.23 -10.35
N LEU A 310 -107.83 -35.47 -11.66
CA LEU A 310 -108.93 -35.28 -12.62
C LEU A 310 -109.90 -36.46 -12.64
N VAL A 311 -109.43 -37.67 -12.32
CA VAL A 311 -110.25 -38.90 -12.30
C VAL A 311 -111.13 -38.97 -11.04
N ASP A 312 -110.60 -38.58 -9.87
CA ASP A 312 -111.34 -38.57 -8.59
C ASP A 312 -112.61 -37.68 -8.59
N LYS A 313 -112.63 -36.62 -9.42
CA LYS A 313 -113.69 -35.60 -9.38
C LYS A 313 -114.82 -35.82 -10.40
N ASN A 314 -114.72 -36.84 -11.26
CA ASN A 314 -115.64 -37.01 -12.38
C ASN A 314 -116.37 -38.38 -12.32
N PRO A 315 -117.70 -38.42 -12.14
CA PRO A 315 -118.46 -39.68 -12.10
C PRO A 315 -118.43 -40.44 -13.45
N ALA A 316 -118.05 -39.80 -14.56
CA ALA A 316 -117.78 -40.52 -15.82
C ALA A 316 -116.50 -41.37 -15.75
N GLY A 317 -115.47 -40.90 -15.03
CA GLY A 317 -114.21 -41.64 -14.83
C GLY A 317 -114.42 -42.91 -14.01
N ARG A 318 -115.20 -42.80 -12.92
CA ARG A 318 -115.59 -43.97 -12.11
C ARG A 318 -116.36 -45.00 -12.93
N ARG A 319 -117.35 -44.59 -13.73
CA ARG A 319 -118.13 -45.49 -14.61
C ARG A 319 -117.27 -46.17 -15.68
N ALA A 320 -116.26 -45.48 -16.21
CA ALA A 320 -115.33 -46.09 -17.15
C ALA A 320 -114.49 -47.18 -16.48
N MET A 321 -114.00 -46.95 -15.26
CA MET A 321 -113.28 -47.97 -14.48
C MET A 321 -114.17 -49.16 -14.12
N GLU A 322 -115.41 -48.92 -13.72
CA GLU A 322 -116.40 -49.98 -13.45
C GLU A 322 -116.62 -50.87 -14.68
N LYS A 323 -116.75 -50.26 -15.87
CA LYS A 323 -116.92 -51.00 -17.12
C LYS A 323 -115.69 -51.87 -17.46
N ILE A 324 -114.48 -51.34 -17.26
CA ILE A 324 -113.23 -52.08 -17.48
C ILE A 324 -113.15 -53.29 -16.53
N CYS A 325 -113.50 -53.10 -15.26
CA CYS A 325 -113.51 -54.17 -14.27
C CYS A 325 -114.54 -55.25 -14.60
N ILE A 326 -115.78 -54.88 -14.98
CA ILE A 326 -116.80 -55.84 -15.41
C ILE A 326 -116.32 -56.64 -16.61
N GLU A 327 -115.71 -55.97 -17.60
CA GLU A 327 -115.17 -56.64 -18.78
C GLU A 327 -114.04 -57.62 -18.43
N ALA A 328 -113.14 -57.25 -17.53
CA ALA A 328 -112.09 -58.14 -17.04
C ALA A 328 -112.69 -59.38 -16.35
N VAL A 329 -113.75 -59.23 -15.54
CA VAL A 329 -114.42 -60.36 -14.90
C VAL A 329 -115.10 -61.27 -15.93
N ASP A 330 -115.79 -60.71 -16.92
CA ASP A 330 -116.48 -61.50 -17.95
C ASP A 330 -115.49 -62.28 -18.82
N VAL A 331 -114.37 -61.65 -19.19
CA VAL A 331 -113.31 -62.27 -20.00
C VAL A 331 -112.64 -63.40 -19.22
N THR A 332 -112.27 -63.17 -17.96
CA THR A 332 -111.63 -64.20 -17.12
C THR A 332 -112.59 -65.36 -16.81
N HIS A 333 -113.88 -65.07 -16.60
CA HIS A 333 -114.90 -66.10 -16.49
C HIS A 333 -115.00 -66.94 -17.75
N THR A 334 -115.07 -66.31 -18.93
CA THR A 334 -115.21 -67.01 -20.21
C THR A 334 -114.01 -67.93 -20.46
N LEU A 335 -112.80 -67.46 -20.15
CA LEU A 335 -111.58 -68.26 -20.25
C LEU A 335 -111.60 -69.51 -19.36
N ALA A 336 -112.23 -69.43 -18.19
CA ALA A 336 -112.29 -70.54 -17.27
C ALA A 336 -113.39 -71.57 -17.61
N SER A 337 -114.52 -71.12 -18.19
CA SER A 337 -115.72 -71.96 -18.33
C SER A 337 -116.08 -72.37 -19.77
N THR A 338 -115.49 -71.76 -20.81
CA THR A 338 -115.84 -72.07 -22.21
C THR A 338 -115.33 -73.43 -22.68
N ALA A 339 -116.19 -74.22 -23.31
CA ALA A 339 -115.82 -75.42 -24.07
C ALA A 339 -115.52 -75.11 -25.56
N SER A 340 -115.74 -73.86 -26.00
CA SER A 340 -115.49 -73.41 -27.37
C SER A 340 -114.08 -72.85 -27.51
N GLU A 341 -113.29 -73.43 -28.41
CA GLU A 341 -111.91 -73.03 -28.68
C GLU A 341 -111.82 -71.61 -29.26
N SER A 342 -112.75 -71.22 -30.14
CA SER A 342 -112.77 -69.86 -30.71
C SER A 342 -113.03 -68.80 -29.64
N ALA A 343 -113.96 -69.07 -28.72
CA ALA A 343 -114.28 -68.16 -27.62
C ALA A 343 -113.12 -68.05 -26.62
N TYR A 344 -112.34 -69.13 -26.42
CA TYR A 344 -111.15 -69.12 -25.56
C TYR A 344 -110.04 -68.23 -26.13
N VAL A 345 -109.70 -68.40 -27.42
CA VAL A 345 -108.63 -67.62 -28.07
C VAL A 345 -108.97 -66.13 -28.11
N GLU A 346 -110.20 -65.76 -28.45
CA GLU A 346 -110.64 -64.37 -28.48
C GLU A 346 -110.57 -63.74 -27.08
N SER A 347 -111.10 -64.44 -26.06
CA SER A 347 -111.08 -63.97 -24.67
C SER A 347 -109.64 -63.84 -24.15
N LYS A 348 -108.73 -64.72 -24.57
CA LYS A 348 -107.31 -64.66 -24.18
C LYS A 348 -106.64 -63.41 -24.72
N SER A 349 -106.84 -63.11 -26.01
CA SER A 349 -106.31 -61.88 -26.60
C SER A 349 -106.88 -60.66 -25.88
N ARG A 350 -108.20 -60.68 -25.63
CA ARG A 350 -108.88 -59.56 -24.96
C ARG A 350 -108.39 -59.36 -23.53
N PHE A 351 -108.08 -60.44 -22.81
CA PHE A 351 -107.51 -60.36 -21.47
C PHE A 351 -106.19 -59.57 -21.46
N PHE A 352 -105.25 -59.89 -22.35
CA PHE A 352 -103.96 -59.20 -22.38
C PHE A 352 -104.05 -57.76 -22.88
N GLU A 353 -104.97 -57.46 -23.81
CA GLU A 353 -105.26 -56.08 -24.20
C GLU A 353 -105.79 -55.26 -23.03
N LEU A 354 -106.72 -55.83 -22.24
CA LEU A 354 -107.24 -55.18 -21.05
C LEU A 354 -106.12 -54.96 -20.02
N TYR A 355 -105.34 -56.00 -19.75
CA TYR A 355 -104.25 -56.01 -18.77
C TYR A 355 -103.16 -54.98 -19.07
N TYR A 356 -102.62 -54.93 -20.29
CA TYR A 356 -101.56 -53.97 -20.67
C TYR A 356 -102.09 -52.60 -21.09
N GLY A 357 -103.41 -52.42 -21.14
CA GLY A 357 -104.03 -51.20 -21.63
C GLY A 357 -104.89 -50.54 -20.55
N PRO A 358 -106.22 -50.57 -20.70
CA PRO A 358 -107.13 -49.79 -19.87
C PRO A 358 -107.10 -50.18 -18.38
N MET A 359 -106.68 -51.39 -18.01
CA MET A 359 -106.63 -51.81 -16.61
C MET A 359 -105.58 -51.04 -15.80
N TYR A 360 -104.47 -50.61 -16.44
CA TYR A 360 -103.40 -49.84 -15.79
C TYR A 360 -103.90 -48.55 -15.11
N ILE A 361 -104.94 -47.92 -15.67
CA ILE A 361 -105.56 -46.72 -15.10
C ILE A 361 -106.26 -47.06 -13.77
N VAL A 362 -106.96 -48.19 -13.72
CA VAL A 362 -107.64 -48.66 -12.51
C VAL A 362 -106.61 -49.04 -11.44
N GLU A 363 -105.50 -49.65 -11.85
CA GLU A 363 -104.42 -50.11 -10.98
C GLU A 363 -103.65 -48.94 -10.34
N ILE A 364 -103.21 -47.95 -11.12
CA ILE A 364 -102.57 -46.73 -10.58
C ILE A 364 -103.52 -46.00 -9.64
N HIS A 365 -104.81 -45.93 -9.99
CA HIS A 365 -105.80 -45.28 -9.15
C HIS A 365 -105.91 -46.00 -7.81
N GLN A 366 -106.03 -47.33 -7.82
CA GLN A 366 -106.07 -48.12 -6.58
C GLN A 366 -104.78 -47.97 -5.78
N ALA A 367 -103.62 -48.06 -6.42
CA ALA A 367 -102.32 -47.94 -5.77
C ALA A 367 -102.13 -46.57 -5.09
N LYS A 368 -102.54 -45.47 -5.73
CA LYS A 368 -102.42 -44.15 -5.11
C LYS A 368 -103.33 -43.97 -3.89
N HIS A 369 -104.51 -44.59 -3.91
CA HIS A 369 -105.45 -44.57 -2.78
C HIS A 369 -105.18 -45.66 -1.73
N SER A 370 -104.31 -46.63 -2.04
CA SER A 370 -104.03 -47.81 -1.21
C SER A 370 -102.52 -47.98 -0.93
N SER A 371 -101.85 -46.89 -0.53
CA SER A 371 -100.46 -46.88 -0.07
C SER A 371 -99.45 -47.57 -1.02
N GLY A 372 -99.65 -47.42 -2.33
CA GLY A 372 -98.78 -47.92 -3.39
C GLY A 372 -99.04 -49.36 -3.82
N ARG A 373 -100.15 -49.99 -3.42
CA ARG A 373 -100.50 -51.36 -3.82
C ARG A 373 -101.86 -51.44 -4.52
N SER A 374 -101.93 -52.21 -5.60
CA SER A 374 -103.16 -52.51 -6.34
C SER A 374 -103.46 -54.01 -6.23
N ASP A 375 -104.55 -54.33 -5.54
CA ASP A 375 -105.05 -55.70 -5.43
C ASP A 375 -105.62 -56.18 -6.78
N ILE A 376 -106.17 -55.26 -7.58
CA ILE A 376 -106.63 -55.52 -8.94
C ILE A 376 -105.43 -55.94 -9.81
N GLU A 377 -104.35 -55.17 -9.79
CA GLU A 377 -103.10 -55.50 -10.52
C GLU A 377 -102.59 -56.87 -10.09
N SER A 378 -102.50 -57.09 -8.77
CA SER A 378 -102.01 -58.34 -8.21
C SER A 378 -102.85 -59.55 -8.64
N SER A 379 -104.18 -59.40 -8.71
CA SER A 379 -105.10 -60.45 -9.15
C SER A 379 -105.00 -60.71 -10.66
N MET A 380 -104.93 -59.65 -11.49
CA MET A 380 -104.80 -59.74 -12.94
C MET A 380 -103.46 -60.37 -13.34
N VAL A 381 -102.35 -59.95 -12.71
CA VAL A 381 -101.02 -60.56 -12.88
C VAL A 381 -101.08 -62.06 -12.61
N ARG A 382 -101.73 -62.46 -11.52
CA ARG A 382 -101.82 -63.86 -11.11
C ARG A 382 -102.63 -64.68 -12.11
N PHE A 383 -103.79 -64.15 -12.53
CA PHE A 383 -104.60 -64.77 -13.56
C PHE A 383 -103.81 -64.96 -14.85
N GLY A 384 -103.13 -63.92 -15.33
CA GLY A 384 -102.31 -63.95 -16.54
C GLY A 384 -101.20 -65.00 -16.49
N ARG A 385 -100.48 -65.12 -15.37
CA ARG A 385 -99.45 -66.15 -15.20
C ARG A 385 -100.02 -67.57 -15.27
N GLN A 386 -101.17 -67.82 -14.66
CA GLN A 386 -101.81 -69.15 -14.73
C GLN A 386 -102.35 -69.44 -16.12
N LEU A 387 -102.91 -68.43 -16.79
CA LEU A 387 -103.36 -68.55 -18.18
C LEU A 387 -102.20 -68.91 -19.12
N GLU A 388 -101.05 -68.24 -18.99
CA GLU A 388 -99.85 -68.57 -19.78
C GLU A 388 -99.28 -69.95 -19.45
N ALA A 389 -99.28 -70.34 -18.17
CA ALA A 389 -98.76 -71.64 -17.75
C ALA A 389 -99.57 -72.82 -18.30
N LEU A 390 -100.91 -72.68 -18.38
CA LEU A 390 -101.80 -73.74 -18.87
C LEU A 390 -101.79 -73.89 -20.39
N ASP A 391 -101.42 -72.85 -21.14
CA ASP A 391 -101.31 -72.90 -22.61
C ASP A 391 -100.02 -73.58 -23.10
N LEU A 392 -99.12 -73.98 -22.21
CA LEU A 392 -97.93 -74.77 -22.53
C LEU A 392 -98.19 -76.29 -22.61
N GLY A 393 -99.40 -76.75 -22.29
CA GLY A 393 -99.80 -78.16 -22.37
C GLY A 393 -101.15 -78.34 -23.06
N ASP A 394 -101.26 -79.33 -23.94
CA ASP A 394 -102.44 -79.64 -24.79
C ASP A 394 -103.63 -80.18 -23.97
N LEU A 395 -104.11 -79.39 -23.01
CA LEU A 395 -105.21 -79.76 -22.12
C LEU A 395 -106.56 -79.57 -22.85
N PRO A 396 -107.60 -80.35 -22.54
CA PRO A 396 -108.94 -80.17 -23.13
C PRO A 396 -109.73 -79.03 -22.45
N LEU A 397 -110.53 -78.28 -23.22
CA LEU A 397 -111.45 -77.26 -22.70
C LEU A 397 -112.71 -77.92 -22.09
N PRO A 398 -113.36 -77.31 -21.07
CA PRO A 398 -113.06 -76.04 -20.41
C PRO A 398 -111.92 -76.08 -19.36
N ARG A 399 -111.25 -74.94 -19.11
CA ARG A 399 -110.12 -74.77 -18.17
C ARG A 399 -110.58 -74.45 -16.76
N THR A 400 -111.15 -75.44 -16.09
CA THR A 400 -111.68 -75.25 -14.71
C THR A 400 -110.62 -74.82 -13.68
N ASP A 401 -109.33 -75.05 -13.94
CA ASP A 401 -108.22 -74.56 -13.10
C ASP A 401 -108.16 -73.02 -13.02
N LEU A 402 -108.69 -72.32 -14.03
CA LEU A 402 -108.75 -70.85 -14.07
C LEU A 402 -109.94 -70.27 -13.27
N CYS A 403 -110.83 -71.10 -12.74
CA CYS A 403 -112.01 -70.63 -12.02
C CYS A 403 -111.67 -69.87 -10.74
N ARG A 404 -110.77 -70.41 -9.91
CA ARG A 404 -110.35 -69.73 -8.67
C ARG A 404 -109.62 -68.40 -8.96
N PRO A 405 -108.65 -68.35 -9.89
CA PRO A 405 -108.04 -67.09 -10.29
C PRO A 405 -109.03 -66.07 -10.87
N ALA A 406 -110.02 -66.51 -11.65
CA ALA A 406 -111.08 -65.62 -12.16
C ALA A 406 -111.93 -65.04 -11.01
N GLN A 407 -112.21 -65.85 -9.98
CA GLN A 407 -112.91 -65.38 -8.78
C GLN A 407 -112.08 -64.31 -8.03
N GLU A 408 -110.76 -64.46 -7.95
CA GLU A 408 -109.89 -63.45 -7.32
C GLU A 408 -109.93 -62.10 -8.08
N VAL A 409 -109.94 -62.13 -9.41
CA VAL A 409 -110.10 -60.92 -10.24
C VAL A 409 -111.46 -60.25 -10.00
N ARG A 410 -112.54 -61.06 -9.95
CA ARG A 410 -113.86 -60.56 -9.59
C ARG A 410 -113.85 -59.90 -8.22
N ASP A 411 -113.40 -60.60 -7.20
CA ASP A 411 -113.50 -60.13 -5.83
C ASP A 411 -112.70 -58.84 -5.62
N ALA A 412 -111.55 -58.69 -6.28
CA ALA A 412 -110.78 -57.44 -6.28
C ALA A 412 -111.54 -56.28 -6.94
N CYS A 413 -112.16 -56.51 -8.11
CA CYS A 413 -112.96 -55.50 -8.80
C CYS A 413 -114.23 -55.12 -8.02
N VAL A 414 -114.93 -56.10 -7.43
CA VAL A 414 -116.12 -55.89 -6.61
C VAL A 414 -115.76 -55.12 -5.34
N ALA A 415 -114.71 -55.52 -4.63
CA ALA A 415 -114.31 -54.86 -3.38
C ALA A 415 -113.93 -53.39 -3.58
N TYR A 416 -113.32 -53.06 -4.72
CA TYR A 416 -112.83 -51.71 -4.99
C TYR A 416 -113.86 -50.78 -5.63
N LEU A 417 -114.65 -51.28 -6.59
CA LEU A 417 -115.59 -50.45 -7.36
C LEU A 417 -117.07 -50.75 -7.08
N ASP A 418 -117.39 -51.78 -6.29
CA ASP A 418 -118.76 -52.23 -5.96
C ASP A 418 -119.57 -52.62 -7.20
N VAL A 419 -118.93 -53.32 -8.15
CA VAL A 419 -119.57 -53.76 -9.40
C VAL A 419 -120.38 -55.04 -9.21
N SER A 420 -121.52 -55.17 -9.89
CA SER A 420 -122.31 -56.40 -9.91
C SER A 420 -121.83 -57.34 -11.02
N ALA A 421 -121.09 -58.40 -10.68
CA ALA A 421 -120.57 -59.37 -11.64
C ALA A 421 -120.91 -60.82 -11.26
N ARG A 422 -121.09 -61.68 -12.27
CA ARG A 422 -121.43 -63.11 -12.10
C ARG A 422 -120.28 -63.87 -11.44
N ASN A 423 -120.61 -64.90 -10.66
CA ASN A 423 -119.60 -65.81 -10.12
C ASN A 423 -118.98 -66.63 -11.26
N PRO A 424 -117.64 -66.61 -11.42
CA PRO A 424 -117.02 -67.43 -12.41
C PRO A 424 -117.19 -68.93 -12.09
N CYS A 425 -117.62 -69.70 -13.11
CA CYS A 425 -117.73 -71.17 -13.08
C CYS A 425 -118.84 -71.77 -12.20
N GLU A 426 -119.93 -71.03 -11.98
CA GLU A 426 -121.21 -71.57 -11.48
C GLU A 426 -122.11 -72.12 -12.58
#